data_AF-A0A7K2WWD3-F1
#
_entry.id   AF-A0A7K2WWD3-F1
#
_cell.length_a   1.000
_cell.length_b   1.000
_cell.length_c   1.000
_cell.angle_alpha   90.00
_cell.angle_beta   90.00
_cell.angle_gamma   90.00
#
_symmetry.space_group_name_H-M   'P 1'
#
loop_
_entity.id
_entity.type
_entity.pdbx_description
1 polymer ?
#
loop_
_entity_poly.entity_id
_entity_poly.type
_entity_poly.pdbx_seq_one_letter_code
_entity_poly.pdbx_strand_id
1 'polypeptide(L)' 'MFGIVRPCGHRLTDGLKAEWTAHLCGMCLALRSDHGQLSRVVTNYDGLIVSVLTEAQSGPAPGRRRTAGPCPL' A
#
# COMPACT_ATOMS: atom_id res chain seq x y z
N MET A 1 7.39 -1.36 10.39
CA MET A 1 6.51 -2.22 9.58
C MET A 1 7.03 -3.65 9.63
N PHE A 2 6.15 -4.63 9.81
CA PHE A 2 6.45 -6.06 9.89
C PHE A 2 5.99 -6.80 8.62
N GLY A 3 6.37 -8.06 8.47
CA GLY A 3 5.98 -8.91 7.34
C GLY A 3 7.12 -9.83 6.89
N ILE A 4 6.76 -10.96 6.29
CA ILE A 4 7.68 -12.03 5.89
C ILE A 4 8.50 -11.60 4.68
N VAL A 5 7.86 -10.97 3.68
CA VAL A 5 8.51 -10.58 2.44
C VAL A 5 8.80 -9.08 2.45
N ARG A 6 10.05 -8.72 2.76
CA ARG A 6 10.50 -7.32 2.75
C ARG A 6 11.13 -6.94 1.41
N PRO A 7 10.68 -5.85 0.76
CA PRO A 7 11.30 -5.38 -0.47
C PRO A 7 12.72 -4.87 -0.20
N CYS A 8 13.65 -5.19 -1.11
CA CYS A 8 14.99 -4.62 -1.06
C CYS A 8 14.95 -3.22 -1.71
N GLY A 9 15.04 -2.17 -0.88
CA GLY A 9 14.96 -0.79 -1.36
C GLY A 9 15.99 -0.42 -2.43
N HIS A 10 17.15 -1.07 -2.44
CA HIS A 10 18.20 -0.87 -3.45
C HIS A 10 17.84 -1.36 -4.86
N ARG A 11 16.83 -2.23 -5.00
CA ARG A 11 16.42 -2.77 -6.30
C ARG A 11 15.10 -2.22 -6.81
N LEU A 12 14.41 -1.37 -6.04
CA LEU A 12 13.21 -0.70 -6.55
C LEU A 12 13.64 0.49 -7.42
N THR A 13 13.24 0.47 -8.69
CA THR A 13 13.27 1.66 -9.55
C THR A 13 12.34 2.73 -9.00
N ASP A 14 12.52 3.98 -9.38
CA ASP A 14 11.70 5.07 -8.83
C ASP A 14 10.21 4.94 -9.17
N GLY A 15 9.90 4.42 -10.36
CA GLY A 15 8.53 4.04 -10.71
C GLY A 15 7.97 2.99 -9.74
N LEU A 16 8.70 1.91 -9.49
CA LEU A 16 8.29 0.88 -8.52
C LEU A 16 8.16 1.42 -7.09
N LYS A 17 9.00 2.39 -6.68
CA LYS A 17 8.84 3.05 -5.38
C LYS A 17 7.54 3.84 -5.29
N ALA A 18 7.17 4.55 -6.36
CA ALA A 18 5.92 5.32 -6.40
C ALA A 18 4.70 4.39 -6.33
N GLU A 19 4.72 3.31 -7.12
CA GLU A 19 3.73 2.23 -7.07
C GLU A 19 3.57 1.65 -5.67
N TRP A 20 4.69 1.24 -5.07
CA TRP A 20 4.72 0.67 -3.73
C TRP A 20 4.16 1.64 -2.67
N THR A 21 4.50 2.92 -2.79
CA THR A 21 4.00 3.97 -1.90
C THR A 21 2.50 4.17 -2.07
N ALA A 22 1.97 4.07 -3.29
CA ALA A 22 0.53 4.16 -3.53
C ALA A 22 -0.23 3.03 -2.83
N HIS A 23 0.24 1.78 -2.90
CA HIS A 23 -0.39 0.66 -2.19
C HIS A 23 -0.28 0.79 -0.67
N LEU A 24 0.87 1.24 -0.15
CA LEU A 24 1.07 1.49 1.27
C LEU A 24 0.09 2.53 1.79
N CYS A 25 0.01 3.68 1.13
CA CYS A 25 -0.91 4.75 1.48
C CYS A 25 -2.36 4.29 1.36
N GLY A 26 -2.71 3.56 0.30
CA GLY A 26 -4.04 3.00 0.10
C GLY A 26 -4.46 2.09 1.25
N MET A 27 -3.59 1.17 1.67
CA MET A 27 -3.84 0.27 2.79
C MET A 27 -3.99 1.00 4.12
N CYS A 28 -3.05 1.89 4.45
CA CYS A 28 -3.12 2.72 5.66
C CYS A 28 -4.45 3.48 5.73
N LEU A 29 -4.87 4.07 4.61
CA LEU A 29 -6.11 4.85 4.54
C LEU A 29 -7.36 3.97 4.63
N ALA A 30 -7.37 2.80 3.99
CA ALA A 30 -8.47 1.84 4.09
C ALA A 30 -8.65 1.36 5.54
N LEU A 31 -7.57 0.92 6.19
CA LEU A 31 -7.60 0.50 7.60
C LEU A 31 -8.10 1.63 8.52
N ARG A 32 -7.67 2.87 8.27
CA ARG A 32 -8.12 4.04 9.02
C ARG A 32 -9.60 4.33 8.82
N SER A 33 -10.06 4.29 7.58
CA SER A 33 -11.45 4.61 7.20
C SER A 33 -12.43 3.56 7.74
N ASP A 34 -12.05 2.29 7.68
CA ASP A 34 -12.96 1.18 8.00
C ASP A 34 -12.92 0.82 9.50
N HIS A 35 -11.78 1.03 10.16
CA HIS A 35 -11.54 0.57 11.53
C HIS A 35 -10.92 1.62 12.46
N GLY A 36 -10.88 2.90 12.06
CA GLY A 36 -10.38 3.99 12.89
C GLY A 36 -8.86 4.14 12.92
N GLN A 37 -8.38 5.20 13.60
CA GLN A 37 -6.99 5.65 13.52
C GLN A 37 -5.95 4.63 14.00
N LEU A 38 -6.25 3.89 15.07
CA LEU A 38 -5.32 2.92 15.66
C LEU A 38 -5.06 1.74 14.72
N SER A 39 -6.02 1.37 13.88
CA SER A 39 -5.90 0.23 12.97
C SER A 39 -4.78 0.38 11.93
N ARG A 40 -4.27 1.60 11.72
CA ARG A 40 -3.11 1.87 10.87
C ARG A 40 -1.86 1.12 11.31
N VAL A 41 -1.71 0.80 12.60
CA VAL A 41 -0.54 0.06 13.11
C VAL A 41 -0.44 -1.36 12.55
N VAL A 42 -1.54 -1.89 12.00
CA VAL A 42 -1.59 -3.22 11.39
C VAL A 42 -1.01 -3.22 9.97
N THR A 43 -0.73 -2.05 9.38
CA THR A 43 -0.12 -1.96 8.05
C THR A 43 1.21 -2.70 8.01
N ASN A 44 1.33 -3.64 7.07
CA ASN A 44 2.43 -4.58 6.99
C ASN A 44 2.79 -4.93 5.54
N TYR A 45 3.98 -5.50 5.34
CA TYR A 45 4.48 -5.81 3.99
C TYR A 45 3.68 -6.91 3.30
N ASP A 46 3.22 -7.92 4.03
CA ASP A 46 2.49 -9.05 3.44
C ASP A 46 1.14 -8.60 2.89
N GLY A 47 0.42 -7.76 3.64
CA GLY A 47 -0.80 -7.11 3.18
C GLY A 47 -0.56 -6.23 1.96
N LEU A 48 0.53 -5.46 1.95
CA LEU A 48 0.89 -4.64 0.80
C LEU A 48 1.14 -5.48 -0.45
N ILE A 49 1.84 -6.62 -0.32
CA ILE A 49 2.06 -7.55 -1.43
C ILE A 49 0.75 -8.13 -1.94
N VAL A 50 -0.17 -8.52 -1.05
CA VAL A 50 -1.50 -8.99 -1.45
C VAL A 50 -2.24 -7.89 -2.23
N SER A 51 -2.14 -6.63 -1.81
CA SER A 51 -2.73 -5.49 -2.54
C SER A 51 -2.17 -5.36 -3.97
N VAL A 52 -0.84 -5.44 -4.13
CA VAL A 52 -0.16 -5.39 -5.43
C VAL A 52 -0.57 -6.57 -6.32
N LEU A 53 -0.54 -7.79 -5.79
CA LEU A 53 -0.91 -9.00 -6.54
C LEU A 53 -2.38 -9.01 -6.94
N THR A 54 -3.25 -8.47 -6.08
CA THR A 54 -4.68 -8.32 -6.39
C THR A 54 -4.87 -7.31 -7.50
N GLU A 55 -4.16 -6.17 -7.47
CA GLU A 55 -4.23 -5.20 -8.57
C GLU A 55 -3.80 -5.82 -9.90
N ALA A 56 -2.66 -6.52 -9.91
CA ALA A 56 -2.12 -7.19 -11.09
C ALA A 56 -3.07 -8.23 -11.68
N GLN A 57 -3.75 -9.01 -10.83
CA GLN A 57 -4.71 -10.03 -11.27
C GLN A 57 -6.05 -9.44 -11.73
N SER A 58 -6.49 -8.31 -11.16
CA SER A 58 -7.79 -7.71 -11.50
C SER A 58 -7.79 -6.96 -12.84
N GLY A 59 -6.61 -6.75 -13.45
CA GLY A 59 -6.47 -5.98 -14.68
C GLY A 59 -6.66 -4.46 -14.51
N PRO A 60 -6.56 -3.69 -15.61
CA PRO A 60 -6.68 -2.24 -15.60
C PRO A 60 -8.13 -1.83 -15.27
N ALA A 61 -8.32 -1.12 -14.15
CA ALA A 61 -9.62 -0.57 -13.75
C ALA A 61 -9.53 0.97 -13.67
N PRO A 62 -10.38 1.72 -14.41
CA PRO A 62 -10.41 3.17 -14.31
C PRO A 62 -10.84 3.62 -12.90
N GLY A 63 -10.20 4.66 -12.37
CA GLY A 63 -10.53 5.24 -11.05
C GLY A 63 -9.96 4.51 -9.84
N ARG A 64 -9.08 3.52 -10.01
CA ARG A 64 -8.51 2.73 -8.90
C ARG A 64 -7.54 3.49 -8.01
N ARG A 65 -7.01 4.62 -8.49
CA ARG A 65 -6.04 5.45 -7.77
C ARG A 65 -6.63 6.80 -7.44
N ARG A 66 -6.33 7.24 -6.22
CA ARG A 66 -6.64 8.57 -5.72
C ARG A 66 -5.41 9.12 -5.02
N THR A 67 -5.24 10.44 -5.06
CA THR A 67 -4.22 11.11 -4.27
C THR A 67 -4.50 10.89 -2.79
N ALA A 68 -3.54 10.31 -2.08
CA ALA A 68 -3.63 10.17 -0.64
C ALA A 68 -3.60 11.56 0.01
N GLY A 69 -4.49 11.80 0.98
CA GLY A 69 -4.43 13.00 1.80
C GLY A 69 -3.18 13.03 2.69
N PRO A 70 -2.93 14.13 3.41
CA PRO A 70 -1.79 14.24 4.32
C PRO A 70 -1.78 13.06 5.30
N CYS A 71 -0.61 12.42 5.38
CA CYS A 71 -0.40 11.26 6.23
C CYS A 71 0.42 11.72 7.45
N PRO A 72 -0.10 11.61 8.68
CA PRO A 72 0.65 11.98 9.88
C PRO A 72 1.59 10.84 10.32
N LEU A 73 2.09 10.05 9.37
CA LEU A 73 3.17 9.10 9.65
C LEU A 73 4.45 9.89 9.96
#